data_AF-A0A235FDF1-F1
#
_entry.id   AF-A0A235FDF1-F1
#
_cell.length_a   1.000
_cell.length_b   1.000
_cell.length_c   1.000
_cell.angle_alpha   90.00
_cell.angle_beta   90.00
_cell.angle_gamma   90.00
#
_symmetry.space_group_name_H-M   'P 1'
#
loop_
_entity.id
_entity.type
_entity.pdbx_description
1 polymer ?
#
loop_
_entity_poly.entity_id
_entity_poly.type
_entity_poly.pdbx_seq_one_letter_code
_entity_poly.pdbx_strand_id
1 'polypeptide(L)' 'MKKRPKSWVFTEMLLILAGLLLAVYNGQHWESPAVLFSVFVGVFGFRAVERFVFRQKTEFWFNLGMSLLFLALAIFG' A
#
# COMPACT_ATOMS: atom_id res chain seq x y z
N MET A 1 18.89 -1.71 -10.35
CA MET A 1 17.46 -1.99 -10.14
C MET A 1 16.96 -2.87 -11.29
N LYS A 2 16.42 -4.07 -11.03
CA LYS A 2 15.79 -4.88 -12.09
C LYS A 2 14.58 -4.11 -12.63
N LYS A 3 14.41 -4.05 -13.96
CA LYS A 3 13.27 -3.34 -14.57
C LYS A 3 11.96 -3.91 -14.03
N ARG A 4 11.16 -3.05 -13.42
CA ARG A 4 9.84 -3.39 -12.87
C ARG A 4 8.91 -3.83 -14.02
N PRO A 5 8.25 -4.99 -13.93
CA PRO A 5 7.28 -5.37 -14.96
C PRO A 5 6.08 -4.42 -14.93
N LYS A 6 5.58 -4.01 -16.09
CA LYS A 6 4.42 -3.10 -16.20
C LYS A 6 3.17 -3.62 -15.46
N SER A 7 3.03 -4.95 -15.38
CA SER A 7 1.94 -5.59 -14.65
C SER A 7 1.93 -5.23 -13.16
N TRP A 8 3.09 -5.14 -12.51
CA TRP A 8 3.17 -4.77 -11.09
C TRP A 8 2.70 -3.33 -10.84
N VAL A 9 3.02 -2.40 -11.75
CA VAL A 9 2.54 -1.02 -11.66
C VAL A 9 1.01 -0.97 -11.82
N PHE A 10 0.47 -1.74 -12.77
CA PHE A 10 -0.96 -1.79 -13.02
C PHE A 10 -1.73 -2.39 -11.83
N THR A 11 -1.19 -3.44 -11.21
CA THR A 11 -1.78 -4.04 -10.00
C THR A 11 -1.73 -3.08 -8.80
N GLU A 12 -0.65 -2.31 -8.62
CA GLU A 12 -0.56 -1.27 -7.58
C GLU A 12 -1.64 -0.20 -7.79
N MET A 13 -1.83 0.28 -9.03
CA MET A 13 -2.88 1.25 -9.36
C MET A 13 -4.30 0.70 -9.13
N LEU A 14 -4.55 -0.56 -9.49
CA LEU A 14 -5.84 -1.22 -9.23
C LEU A 14 -6.12 -1.37 -7.73
N LEU A 15 -5.11 -1.72 -6.93
CA LEU A 15 -5.25 -1.83 -5.48
C LEU A 15 -5.54 -0.47 -4.82
N ILE A 16 -4.88 0.59 -5.28
CA ILE A 16 -5.17 1.96 -4.83
C ILE A 16 -6.62 2.34 -5.17
N LEU A 17 -7.06 2.08 -6.40
CA LEU A 17 -8.42 2.38 -6.84
C LEU A 17 -9.47 1.59 -6.06
N ALA A 18 -9.25 0.29 -5.85
CA ALA A 18 -10.14 -0.56 -5.07
C ALA A 18 -10.22 -0.11 -3.61
N GLY A 19 -9.08 0.25 -3.00
CA GLY A 19 -9.04 0.81 -1.64
C GLY A 19 -9.82 2.11 -1.52
N LEU A 20 -9.68 3.02 -2.49
CA LEU A 20 -10.44 4.27 -2.54
C LEU A 20 -11.95 4.03 -2.66
N LEU A 21 -12.36 3.14 -3.58
CA LEU A 21 -13.76 2.79 -3.78
C LEU A 21 -14.38 2.15 -2.52
N LEU A 22 -13.64 1.28 -1.84
CA LEU A 22 -14.08 0.65 -0.60
C LEU A 22 -14.24 1.67 0.54
N ALA A 23 -13.33 2.64 0.63
CA ALA A 23 -13.41 3.72 1.61
C ALA A 23 -14.63 4.60 1.38
N VAL A 24 -14.89 5.00 0.13
CA VAL A 24 -16.08 5.76 -0.25
C VAL A 24 -17.35 4.95 0.04
N TYR A 25 -17.35 3.65 -0.28
CA TYR A 25 -18.48 2.75 0.00
C TYR A 25 -18.79 2.65 1.50
N ASN A 26 -17.76 2.65 2.36
CA ASN A 26 -17.90 2.64 3.81
C ASN A 26 -18.24 4.02 4.42
N GLY A 27 -18.58 5.01 3.59
CA GLY A 27 -19.00 6.34 4.05
C GLY A 27 -17.87 7.21 4.60
N GLN A 28 -16.61 6.81 4.40
CA GLN A 28 -15.45 7.64 4.76
C GLN A 28 -15.25 8.73 3.70
N HIS A 29 -15.00 9.96 4.16
CA HIS A 29 -14.57 11.03 3.25
C HIS A 29 -13.20 10.67 2.66
N TRP A 30 -13.02 10.89 1.36
CA TRP A 30 -11.77 10.61 0.65
C TRP A 30 -10.57 11.41 1.20
N GLU A 31 -10.83 12.51 1.91
CA GLU A 31 -9.85 13.37 2.58
C GLU A 31 -9.48 12.88 3.99
N SER A 32 -10.20 11.88 4.52
CA SER A 32 -9.97 11.35 5.86
C SER A 32 -8.53 10.80 5.98
N PRO A 33 -7.75 11.20 6.99
CA PRO A 33 -6.40 10.69 7.21
C PRO A 33 -6.36 9.16 7.26
N ALA A 34 -7.35 8.52 7.89
CA ALA A 34 -7.47 7.07 7.97
C ALA A 34 -7.56 6.40 6.59
N VAL A 35 -8.27 7.02 5.65
CA VAL A 35 -8.39 6.52 4.26
C VAL A 35 -7.05 6.63 3.55
N LEU A 36 -6.39 7.78 3.67
CA LEU A 36 -5.08 8.00 3.05
C LEU A 36 -4.03 7.02 3.60
N PHE A 37 -3.99 6.82 4.92
CA PHE A 37 -3.11 5.85 5.56
C PHE A 37 -3.42 4.41 5.11
N SER A 38 -4.70 4.04 5.00
CA SER A 38 -5.11 2.72 4.51
C SER A 38 -4.65 2.45 3.07
N VAL A 39 -4.70 3.47 2.20
CA VAL A 39 -4.14 3.38 0.84
C VAL A 39 -2.62 3.16 0.90
N PHE A 40 -1.91 3.88 1.75
CA PHE A 40 -0.46 3.68 1.93
C PHE A 40 -0.12 2.30 2.48
N VAL A 41 -0.92 1.73 3.39
CA VAL A 41 -0.77 0.33 3.84
C VAL A 41 -0.77 -0.62 2.66
N GLY A 42 -1.77 -0.50 1.79
CA GLY A 42 -1.90 -1.33 0.59
C GLY A 42 -0.71 -1.19 -0.37
N VAL A 43 -0.28 0.04 -0.62
CA VAL A 43 0.88 0.34 -1.50
C VAL A 43 2.17 -0.25 -0.95
N PHE A 44 2.50 0.05 0.32
CA PHE A 44 3.74 -0.42 0.93
C PHE A 44 3.72 -1.93 1.19
N GLY A 45 2.56 -2.51 1.52
CA GLY A 45 2.38 -3.95 1.64
C GLY A 45 2.61 -4.67 0.30
N PHE A 46 2.03 -4.16 -0.78
CA PHE A 46 2.25 -4.69 -2.12
C PHE A 46 3.70 -4.56 -2.57
N ARG A 47 4.36 -3.43 -2.26
CA ARG A 47 5.80 -3.26 -2.50
C ARG A 47 6.65 -4.21 -1.68
N ALA A 48 6.27 -4.50 -0.43
CA ALA A 48 6.95 -5.53 0.36
C ALA A 48 6.88 -6.88 -0.35
N VAL A 49 5.69 -7.32 -0.78
CA VAL A 49 5.52 -8.56 -1.55
C VAL A 49 6.37 -8.56 -2.83
N GLU A 50 6.37 -7.45 -3.59
CA GLU A 50 7.21 -7.29 -4.77
C GLU A 50 8.70 -7.47 -4.44
N ARG A 51 9.19 -6.82 -3.38
CA ARG A 51 10.60 -6.89 -2.95
C ARG A 51 10.98 -8.26 -2.43
N PHE A 52 10.05 -8.97 -1.79
CA PHE A 52 10.22 -10.38 -1.42
C PHE A 52 10.41 -11.26 -2.66
N VAL A 53 9.54 -11.11 -3.69
CA VAL A 53 9.64 -11.84 -4.97
C VAL A 53 10.98 -11.57 -5.67
N PHE A 54 11.46 -10.33 -5.66
CA PHE A 54 12.76 -9.97 -6.25
C PHE A 54 13.98 -10.24 -5.36
N ARG A 55 13.79 -10.89 -4.19
CA ARG A 55 14.84 -11.21 -3.19
C ARG A 55 15.61 -9.99 -2.66
N GLN A 56 14.96 -8.83 -2.62
CA GLN A 56 15.54 -7.58 -2.11
C GLN A 56 15.22 -7.43 -0.62
N LYS A 57 15.99 -8.11 0.24
CA LYS A 57 15.70 -8.23 1.69
C LYS A 57 15.62 -6.88 2.42
N THR A 58 16.55 -5.97 2.18
CA THR A 58 16.57 -4.65 2.86
C THR A 58 15.33 -3.83 2.50
N GLU A 59 15.00 -3.78 1.22
CA GLU A 59 13.83 -3.05 0.74
C GLU A 59 12.52 -3.72 1.19
N PHE A 60 12.48 -5.05 1.33
CA PHE A 60 11.35 -5.77 1.90
C PHE A 60 11.05 -5.30 3.32
N TRP A 61 12.05 -5.35 4.22
CA TRP A 61 11.86 -4.96 5.62
C TRP A 61 11.48 -3.49 5.78
N PHE A 62 12.05 -2.62 4.95
CA PHE A 62 11.67 -1.21 4.93
C PHE A 62 10.20 -1.02 4.52
N ASN A 63 9.77 -1.62 3.40
CA ASN A 63 8.39 -1.49 2.94
C ASN A 63 7.39 -2.13 3.91
N LEU A 64 7.74 -3.27 4.52
CA LEU A 64 6.93 -3.91 5.55
C LEU A 64 6.79 -3.01 6.80
N GLY A 65 7.88 -2.41 7.26
CA GLY A 65 7.88 -1.47 8.39
C GLY A 65 7.01 -0.25 8.12
N MET A 66 7.11 0.34 6.92
CA MET A 66 6.26 1.46 6.52
C MET A 66 4.77 1.05 6.45
N SER A 67 4.47 -0.13 5.92
CA SER A 67 3.10 -0.65 5.88
C SER A 67 2.50 -0.81 7.28
N LEU A 68 3.27 -1.36 8.23
CA LEU A 68 2.85 -1.48 9.64
C LEU A 68 2.66 -0.12 10.32
N LEU A 69 3.55 0.85 10.04
CA LEU A 69 3.44 2.20 10.57
C LEU A 69 2.16 2.89 10.08
N PHE A 70 1.86 2.82 8.77
CA PHE A 70 0.63 3.39 8.24
C PHE A 70 -0.61 2.64 8.71
N LEU A 71 -0.51 1.33 9.00
CA LEU A 71 -1.62 0.57 9.56
C LEU A 71 -1.94 1.06 10.98
N ALA A 72 -0.92 1.29 11.80
CA ALA A 72 -1.11 1.89 13.11
C ALA A 72 -1.74 3.30 12.99
N LEU A 73 -1.24 4.14 12.09
CA LEU A 73 -1.81 5.47 11.86
C LEU A 73 -3.24 5.43 11.33
N ALA A 74 -3.62 4.43 10.53
CA ALA A 74 -4.99 4.27 10.05
C ALA A 74 -5.98 3.81 11.15
N ILE A 75 -5.48 3.14 12.19
CA ILE A 75 -6.30 2.66 13.32
C ILE A 75 -6.44 3.76 14.39
N PHE A 76 -5.37 4.53 14.62
CA PHE A 76 -5.30 5.51 15.72
C PHE A 76 -5.50 6.97 15.30
N GLY A 77 -5.50 7.28 13.99
CA GLY A 77 -5.70 8.62 13.44
C GLY A 77 -7.05 8.76 12.77
#